data_AF-A0AAW2FNJ3-F1
#
_entry.id   AF-A0AAW2FNJ3-F1
#
_cell.length_a   1.000
_cell.length_b   1.000
_cell.length_c   1.000
_cell.angle_alpha   90.00
_cell.angle_beta   90.00
_cell.angle_gamma   90.00
#
_symmetry.space_group_name_H-M   'P 1'
#
loop_
_entity.id
_entity.type
_entity.pdbx_description
1 polymer ?
#
loop_
_entity_poly.entity_id
_entity_poly.type
_entity_poly.pdbx_seq_one_letter_code
_entity_poly.pdbx_strand_id
1 'polypeptide(L)'
;MTTDFVSFVALVSYTSVMLVQIFNYCWFGNKVKLKSLELINSIYNTEWPELNNSSKRDLLLIMKRAMTPIEFTSAYIITMNLESFVALLKMSYSVFNLLHQTQE
;
A
#
# COMPACT_ATOMS: atom_id res chain seq x y z
N MET A 1 -24.19 31.31 -8.67
CA MET A 1 -23.25 31.10 -9.80
C MET A 1 -21.79 31.08 -9.35
N THR A 2 -21.23 32.17 -8.80
CA THR A 2 -19.86 32.17 -8.24
C THR A 2 -19.72 31.29 -7.00
N THR A 3 -20.72 31.30 -6.11
CA THR A 3 -20.72 30.48 -4.88
C THR A 3 -20.81 28.97 -5.15
N ASP A 4 -21.55 28.56 -6.18
CA ASP A 4 -21.68 27.16 -6.60
C ASP A 4 -20.37 26.63 -7.20
N PHE A 5 -19.72 27.45 -8.04
CA PHE A 5 -18.41 27.12 -8.60
C PHE A 5 -17.34 26.99 -7.51
N VAL A 6 -17.32 27.91 -6.54
CA VAL A 6 -16.38 27.84 -5.41
C VAL A 6 -16.61 26.58 -4.56
N SER A 7 -17.87 26.23 -4.30
CA SER A 7 -18.21 25.00 -3.56
C SER A 7 -17.79 23.73 -4.31
N PHE A 8 -18.00 23.69 -5.63
CA PHE A 8 -17.57 22.58 -6.46
C PHE A 8 -16.05 22.41 -6.47
N VAL A 9 -15.32 23.50 -6.68
CA VAL A 9 -13.85 23.50 -6.65
C VAL A 9 -13.33 23.06 -5.28
N ALA A 10 -13.94 23.54 -4.19
CA ALA A 10 -13.58 23.13 -2.84
C ALA A 10 -13.78 21.61 -2.64
N LEU A 11 -14.91 21.05 -3.07
CA LEU A 11 -15.21 19.62 -2.93
C LEU A 11 -14.25 18.73 -3.74
N VAL A 12 -13.94 19.13 -4.98
CA VAL A 12 -12.95 18.43 -5.83
C VAL A 12 -11.56 18.51 -5.21
N SER A 13 -11.15 19.68 -4.71
CA SER A 13 -9.83 19.85 -4.10
C SER A 13 -9.69 19.02 -2.82
N TYR A 14 -10.70 19.01 -1.96
CA TYR A 14 -10.72 18.23 -0.73
C TYR A 14 -10.62 16.73 -1.00
N THR A 15 -11.44 16.24 -1.93
CA THR A 15 -11.44 14.82 -2.33
C THR A 15 -10.08 14.44 -2.92
N SER A 16 -9.49 15.30 -3.74
CA SER A 16 -8.17 15.06 -4.34
C SER A 16 -7.07 14.96 -3.28
N VAL A 17 -7.05 15.87 -2.29
CA VAL A 17 -6.07 15.83 -1.19
C VAL A 17 -6.21 14.54 -0.37
N MET A 18 -7.43 14.13 -0.06
CA MET A 18 -7.69 12.87 0.65
C MET A 18 -7.17 11.65 -0.13
N LEU A 19 -7.43 11.59 -1.44
CA LEU A 19 -6.93 10.52 -2.29
C LEU A 19 -5.40 10.49 -2.36
N VAL A 20 -4.76 11.66 -2.44
CA VAL A 20 -3.29 11.76 -2.43
C VAL A 20 -2.70 11.28 -1.11
N GLN A 21 -3.32 11.60 0.03
CA GLN A 21 -2.86 11.07 1.33
C GLN A 21 -2.90 9.55 1.36
N ILE A 22 -4.03 8.94 0.98
CA ILE A 22 -4.20 7.48 0.94
C ILE A 22 -3.19 6.86 -0.03
N PHE A 23 -3.02 7.45 -1.22
CA PHE A 23 -2.05 6.99 -2.22
C PHE A 23 -0.62 6.97 -1.67
N ASN A 24 -0.20 8.02 -0.95
CA ASN A 24 1.12 8.06 -0.33
C ASN A 24 1.32 6.89 0.65
N TYR A 25 0.35 6.62 1.53
CA TYR A 25 0.44 5.48 2.46
C TYR A 25 0.54 4.14 1.72
N CYS A 26 -0.30 3.90 0.72
CA CYS A 26 -0.26 2.69 -0.10
C CYS A 26 1.07 2.54 -0.87
N TRP A 27 1.63 3.65 -1.36
CA TRP A 27 2.91 3.66 -2.07
C TRP A 27 4.07 3.28 -1.16
N PHE A 28 4.17 3.90 0.01
CA PHE A 28 5.20 3.58 0.98
C PHE A 28 5.05 2.15 1.52
N GLY A 29 3.82 1.71 1.82
CA GLY A 29 3.54 0.33 2.23
C GLY A 29 4.01 -0.68 1.18
N ASN A 30 3.71 -0.44 -0.09
CA ASN A 30 4.17 -1.29 -1.19
C ASN A 30 5.69 -1.28 -1.36
N LYS A 31 6.33 -0.10 -1.24
CA LYS A 31 7.80 0.00 -1.32
C LYS A 31 8.50 -0.74 -0.19
N VAL A 32 7.97 -0.66 1.03
CA VAL A 32 8.48 -1.42 2.19
C VAL A 32 8.33 -2.92 1.96
N LYS A 33 7.17 -3.37 1.46
CA LYS A 33 6.93 -4.78 1.11
C LYS A 33 7.96 -5.29 0.09
N LEU A 34 8.18 -4.55 -0.99
CA LEU A 34 9.17 -4.91 -2.03
C LEU A 34 10.59 -4.96 -1.48
N LYS A 35 10.99 -3.96 -0.68
CA LYS A 35 12.32 -3.92 -0.06
C LYS A 35 12.53 -5.05 0.94
N SER A 36 11.50 -5.43 1.71
CA SER A 36 11.54 -6.59 2.60
C SER A 36 11.85 -7.89 1.85
N LEU A 37 11.26 -8.06 0.66
CA LEU A 37 11.46 -9.25 -0.17
C LEU A 37 12.84 -9.25 -0.83
N GLU A 38 13.31 -8.09 -1.30
CA GLU A 38 14.66 -7.90 -1.84
C GLU A 38 15.76 -8.18 -0.79
N LEU A 39 15.50 -7.86 0.48
CA LEU A 39 16.45 -8.07 1.58
C LEU A 39 16.77 -9.56 1.77
N ILE A 40 15.78 -10.44 1.63
CA ILE A 40 15.98 -11.90 1.68
C ILE A 40 16.88 -12.37 0.54
N ASN A 41 16.61 -11.88 -0.68
CA ASN A 41 17.40 -12.25 -1.87
C ASN A 41 18.85 -11.78 -1.72
N SER A 42 19.06 -10.58 -1.16
CA SER A 42 20.40 -10.07 -0.88
C SER A 42 21.14 -10.91 0.17
N ILE A 43 20.46 -11.35 1.23
CA ILE A 43 21.04 -12.26 2.23
C ILE A 43 21.40 -13.60 1.58
N TYR A 44 20.54 -14.13 0.71
CA TYR A 44 20.78 -15.40 0.02
C TYR A 44 22.01 -15.37 -0.89
N ASN A 45 22.25 -14.25 -1.56
CA ASN A 45 23.42 -14.05 -2.42
C ASN A 45 24.73 -13.75 -1.65
N THR A 46 24.68 -13.66 -0.32
CA THR A 46 25.88 -13.44 0.50
C THR A 46 26.60 -14.76 0.78
N GLU A 47 27.91 -14.74 0.96
CA GLU A 47 28.74 -15.91 1.34
C GLU A 47 28.54 -16.38 2.80
N TRP A 48 27.36 -16.17 3.40
CA TRP A 48 26.56 -17.36 3.68
C TRP A 48 27.22 -18.57 4.37
N PRO A 49 27.66 -19.57 3.57
CA PRO A 49 28.32 -20.78 4.05
C PRO A 49 29.65 -20.57 4.77
N GLU A 50 30.34 -19.44 4.59
CA GLU A 50 31.65 -19.17 5.19
C GLU A 50 31.55 -18.52 6.58
N LEU A 51 30.35 -18.08 6.97
CA LEU A 51 30.10 -17.46 8.27
C LEU A 51 30.18 -18.47 9.44
N ASN A 52 30.52 -17.95 10.62
CA ASN A 52 30.47 -18.70 11.87
C ASN A 52 29.06 -19.27 12.16
N ASN A 53 29.01 -20.40 12.86
CA ASN A 53 27.74 -21.08 13.19
C ASN A 53 26.76 -20.22 14.00
N SER A 54 27.25 -19.29 14.82
CA SER A 54 26.40 -18.30 15.51
C SER A 54 25.73 -17.36 14.52
N SER A 55 26.53 -16.72 13.65
CA SER A 55 26.04 -15.80 12.63
C SER A 55 25.10 -16.45 11.63
N LYS A 56 25.36 -17.70 11.22
CA LYS A 56 24.46 -18.48 10.36
C LYS A 56 23.08 -18.70 11.00
N ARG A 57 23.04 -19.02 12.29
CA ARG A 57 21.79 -19.24 13.03
C ARG A 57 20.98 -17.96 13.15
N ASP A 58 21.64 -16.82 13.38
CA ASP A 58 21.00 -15.51 13.42
C ASP A 58 20.47 -15.11 12.03
N LEU A 59 21.25 -15.36 10.97
CA LEU A 59 20.87 -15.10 9.59
C LEU A 59 19.64 -15.92 9.16
N LEU A 60 19.59 -17.21 9.53
CA LEU A 60 18.45 -18.08 9.30
C LEU A 60 17.19 -17.61 10.03
N LEU A 61 17.32 -17.10 11.26
CA LEU A 61 16.20 -16.50 11.99
C LEU A 61 15.69 -15.24 11.30
N ILE A 62 16.59 -14.38 10.83
CA ILE A 62 16.25 -13.15 10.10
C ILE A 62 15.56 -13.51 8.77
N MET A 63 16.11 -14.44 7.98
CA MET A 63 15.50 -14.92 6.75
C MET A 63 14.11 -15.50 6.98
N LYS A 64 13.95 -16.36 8.00
CA LYS A 64 12.67 -16.99 8.34
C LYS A 64 11.61 -15.95 8.72
N ARG A 65 12.00 -14.89 9.43
CA ARG A 65 11.09 -13.77 9.75
C ARG A 65 10.79 -12.88 8.56
N ALA A 66 11.80 -12.56 7.75
CA ALA A 66 11.66 -11.70 6.58
C ALA A 66 10.84 -12.37 5.46
N MET A 67 10.81 -13.70 5.40
CA MET A 67 9.99 -14.49 4.47
C MET A 67 8.49 -14.21 4.61
N THR A 68 8.04 -13.72 5.76
CA THR A 68 6.73 -13.08 5.89
C THR A 68 6.87 -11.61 5.53
N PRO A 69 6.42 -11.17 4.34
CA PRO A 69 6.55 -9.77 3.95
C PRO A 69 5.83 -8.87 4.96
N ILE A 70 6.45 -7.74 5.28
CA ILE A 70 5.81 -6.73 6.13
C ILE A 70 4.67 -6.10 5.32
N GLU A 71 3.45 -6.54 5.61
CA GLU A 71 2.24 -6.00 5.02
C GLU A 71 1.54 -5.11 6.04
N PHE A 72 1.40 -3.82 5.73
CA PHE A 72 0.60 -2.92 6.52
C PHE A 72 -0.87 -3.21 6.25
N THR A 73 -1.56 -3.87 7.18
CA THR A 73 -3.01 -4.06 7.15
C THR A 73 -3.70 -2.95 7.94
N SER A 74 -4.58 -2.20 7.27
CA SER A 74 -5.47 -1.24 7.90
C SER A 74 -6.78 -1.92 8.25
N ALA A 75 -7.27 -1.71 9.48
CA ALA A 75 -8.50 -2.29 10.01
C ALA A 75 -8.60 -3.83 9.87
N TYR A 76 -7.46 -4.53 9.81
CA TYR A 76 -7.36 -6.00 9.66
C TYR A 76 -7.94 -6.58 8.35
N ILE A 77 -8.51 -5.74 7.47
CA ILE A 77 -9.24 -6.17 6.26
C ILE A 77 -8.59 -5.62 4.99
N ILE A 78 -7.99 -4.42 5.03
CA ILE A 78 -7.46 -3.77 3.84
C ILE A 78 -5.94 -3.71 3.91
N THR A 79 -5.28 -4.51 3.08
CA THR A 79 -3.84 -4.38 2.84
C THR A 79 -3.56 -3.03 2.19
N MET A 80 -2.73 -2.20 2.82
CA MET A 80 -2.27 -0.92 2.28
C MET A 80 -1.27 -1.16 1.16
N ASN A 81 -1.79 -1.51 -0.02
CA ASN A 81 -1.02 -1.65 -1.24
C ASN A 81 -1.69 -0.85 -2.38
N LEU A 82 -1.01 -0.78 -3.52
CA LEU A 82 -1.49 -0.04 -4.70
C LEU A 82 -2.76 -0.67 -5.31
N GLU A 83 -2.88 -1.99 -5.25
CA GLU A 83 -4.02 -2.75 -5.78
C GLU A 83 -5.32 -2.43 -5.02
N SER A 84 -5.26 -2.38 -3.69
CA SER A 84 -6.35 -1.96 -2.82
C SER A 84 -6.77 -0.52 -3.10
N PHE A 85 -5.83 0.39 -3.38
CA PHE A 85 -6.16 1.77 -3.75
C PHE A 85 -6.95 1.82 -5.07
N VAL A 86 -6.53 1.06 -6.08
CA VAL A 86 -7.26 0.95 -7.35
C VAL A 86 -8.64 0.33 -7.15
N ALA A 87 -8.75 -0.70 -6.29
CA ALA A 87 -10.04 -1.28 -5.95
C ALA A 87 -10.97 -0.26 -5.28
N LEU A 88 -10.45 0.57 -4.36
CA LEU A 88 -11.18 1.63 -3.69
C LEU A 88 -11.70 2.68 -4.68
N LEU A 89 -10.88 3.09 -5.65
CA LEU A 89 -11.29 4.00 -6.72
C LEU A 89 -12.38 3.38 -7.61
N LYS A 90 -12.24 2.11 -8.02
CA LYS A 90 -13.25 1.40 -8.81
C LYS A 90 -14.58 1.29 -8.08
N MET A 91 -14.56 0.94 -6.79
CA MET A 91 -15.75 0.87 -5.96
C MET A 91 -16.43 2.24 -5.85
N SER A 92 -15.64 3.30 -5.62
CA SER A 92 -16.16 4.67 -5.54
C SER A 92 -16.84 5.09 -6.84
N TYR A 93 -16.22 4.82 -7.99
CA TYR A 93 -16.80 5.09 -9.30
C TYR A 93 -18.06 4.25 -9.58
N SER A 94 -18.07 2.97 -9.20
CA SER A 94 -19.24 2.11 -9.35
C SER A 94 -20.42 2.62 -8.51
N VAL A 95 -20.18 3.03 -7.26
CA VAL A 95 -21.21 3.61 -6.40
C VAL A 95 -21.73 4.92 -7.00
N PHE A 96 -20.84 5.78 -7.50
CA PHE A 96 -21.23 7.00 -8.19
C PHE A 96 -22.12 6.73 -9.40
N ASN A 97 -21.74 5.77 -10.25
CA ASN A 97 -22.50 5.43 -11.45
C ASN A 97 -23.89 4.85 -11.11
N LEU A 98 -23.97 4.02 -10.07
CA LEU A 98 -25.25 3.50 -9.57
C LEU A 98 -26.15 4.63 -9.06
N LEU A 99 -25.62 5.54 -8.24
CA LEU A 99 -26.37 6.69 -7.73
C LEU A 99 -26.86 7.59 -8.86
N HIS A 100 -26.01 7.82 -9.88
CA HIS A 100 -26.38 8.60 -11.05
C HIS A 100 -27.54 7.95 -11.83
N GLN A 101 -27.49 6.64 -12.06
CA GLN A 101 -28.57 5.89 -12.73
C GLN A 101 -29.88 5.90 -11.94
N THR A 102 -29.85 5.96 -10.61
CA THR A 102 -31.08 6.03 -9.78
C THR A 102 -31.67 7.44 -9.65
N GLN A 103 -30.94 8.46 -10.09
CA GLN A 103 -31.38 9.86 -10.09
C GLN A 103 -32.01 10.27 -11.44
N GLU A 104 -31.87 9.44 -12.47
CA GLU A 104 -32.65 9.50 -13.72
C GLU A 104 -33.96 8.71 -13.58
#